data_AF-A0A1V2B8R3-F1
#
_entry.id   AF-A0A1V2B8R3-F1
#
_cell.length_a   1.000
_cell.length_b   1.000
_cell.length_c   1.000
_cell.angle_alpha   90.00
_cell.angle_beta   90.00
_cell.angle_gamma   90.00
#
_symmetry.space_group_name_H-M   'P 1'
#
loop_
_entity.id
_entity.type
_entity.pdbx_description
1 polymer ?
#
loop_
_entity_poly.entity_id
_entity_poly.type
_entity_poly.pdbx_seq_one_letter_code
_entity_poly.pdbx_strand_id
1 'polypeptide(L)'
;MSFLFAEGIALLFMFRCLKWNDRFMLTRIDVIFSLLVIYVFIRSELRLTLRLVDVMALAGCYVFLRRAPLRFFIYMFYGIIVCGIIESLYGLLQLYDVLPAEGQFKLTGHFFNLGAFAAFIACTVCISMVLLLLFKDKRYQLIPWVNVVLAIIVLPVTYNRTAWIICLVVGLFLFLSRRIWVLMIGIVILTGAYFIKKDSADGRMLIWKVTIDMIGQQPVWGVGYDRFAAKYMNYQGAYLAARGSNEEGQLADNVYYAFNDLLQVTAELGLIGGVGVLALLYCCFSIRRGKRLLWTGQGIVLAYVIAGLFYYPHFILSLKVVGLIGLALLSRLDKRVYQGRIPPVVLIAPAIGIIIWILPLQYGYYYWGKAQVAFRQLQIHRSLDYARKARPVMKQNGEFLSETGKSYMLVDSLDEAAEYMRQSQAYLNNTVIETNLGIISLQNKQFADAEKHYKRALWMVPNRFFTEYLLLELYTKAHEDRKACERARIILHKDMKVYSSAVREIVDSAKNYYDHHCSQ
;
A
#
# COMPACT_ATOMS: atom_id res chain seq x y z
N MET A 1 -14.99 -3.08 3.11
CA MET A 1 -14.31 -4.31 3.62
C MET A 1 -13.65 -4.10 4.97
N SER A 2 -12.70 -3.16 5.14
CA SER A 2 -12.03 -2.93 6.43
C SER A 2 -12.97 -2.68 7.61
N PHE A 3 -14.03 -1.89 7.41
CA PHE A 3 -15.02 -1.63 8.46
C PHE A 3 -15.77 -2.89 8.92
N LEU A 4 -16.38 -3.61 7.99
CA LEU A 4 -17.09 -4.87 8.29
C LEU A 4 -16.17 -5.91 8.94
N PHE A 5 -14.91 -5.98 8.49
CA PHE A 5 -13.91 -6.84 9.11
C PHE A 5 -13.65 -6.44 10.57
N ALA A 6 -13.42 -5.14 10.82
CA ALA A 6 -13.15 -4.64 12.16
C ALA A 6 -14.34 -4.81 13.11
N GLU A 7 -15.56 -4.54 12.66
CA GLU A 7 -16.80 -4.78 13.41
C GLU A 7 -17.01 -6.26 13.72
N GLY A 8 -16.90 -7.12 12.71
CA GLY A 8 -17.04 -8.57 12.88
C GLY A 8 -16.04 -9.13 13.88
N ILE A 9 -14.78 -8.67 13.82
CA ILE A 9 -13.76 -9.05 14.81
C ILE A 9 -14.11 -8.51 16.20
N ALA A 10 -14.52 -7.25 16.33
CA ALA A 10 -14.89 -6.67 17.62
C ALA A 10 -16.05 -7.43 18.29
N LEU A 11 -17.09 -7.79 17.52
CA LEU A 11 -18.23 -8.59 18.00
C LEU A 11 -17.80 -10.00 18.45
N LEU A 12 -17.01 -10.70 17.62
CA LEU A 12 -16.47 -12.01 17.97
C LEU A 12 -15.61 -11.95 19.24
N PHE A 13 -14.86 -10.85 19.38
CA PHE A 13 -13.99 -10.62 20.51
C PHE A 13 -14.78 -10.40 21.81
N MET A 14 -15.81 -9.53 21.79
CA MET A 14 -16.69 -9.30 22.93
C MET A 14 -17.42 -10.58 23.36
N PHE A 15 -18.00 -11.32 22.43
CA PHE A 15 -18.71 -12.58 22.73
C PHE A 15 -17.81 -13.61 23.40
N ARG A 16 -16.55 -13.70 22.95
CA ARG A 16 -15.58 -14.66 23.51
C ARG A 16 -15.01 -14.21 24.85
N CYS A 17 -14.88 -12.90 25.09
CA CYS A 17 -14.41 -12.37 26.37
C CYS A 17 -15.42 -12.60 27.52
N LEU A 18 -16.72 -12.71 27.23
CA LEU A 18 -17.71 -13.07 28.23
C LEU A 18 -17.56 -14.51 28.75
N LYS A 19 -16.90 -15.39 27.99
CA LYS A 19 -16.60 -16.78 28.39
C LYS A 19 -15.17 -16.97 28.92
N TRP A 20 -14.51 -15.87 29.29
CA TRP A 20 -13.09 -15.84 29.63
C TRP A 20 -12.85 -16.32 31.06
N ASN A 21 -12.39 -17.56 31.23
CA ASN A 21 -11.96 -18.09 32.54
C ASN A 21 -10.58 -18.78 32.53
N ASP A 22 -9.92 -18.84 31.37
CA ASP A 22 -8.65 -19.57 31.20
C ASP A 22 -7.41 -18.72 31.48
N ARG A 23 -6.35 -19.38 31.98
CA ARG A 23 -5.01 -18.79 32.10
C ARG A 23 -4.46 -18.44 30.72
N PHE A 24 -4.03 -17.20 30.54
CA PHE A 24 -3.33 -16.76 29.33
C PHE A 24 -1.84 -17.06 29.41
N MET A 25 -1.29 -17.54 28.29
CA MET A 25 0.14 -17.84 28.15
C MET A 25 0.72 -16.92 27.09
N LEU A 26 1.56 -15.98 27.51
CA LEU A 26 2.31 -15.09 26.64
C LEU A 26 3.54 -15.80 26.09
N THR A 27 3.82 -15.60 24.81
CA THR A 27 5.02 -16.05 24.11
C THR A 27 5.89 -14.88 23.69
N ARG A 28 7.09 -15.16 23.16
CA ARG A 28 7.98 -14.10 22.67
C ARG A 28 7.35 -13.36 21.50
N ILE A 29 6.68 -14.09 20.60
CA ILE A 29 5.90 -13.51 19.49
C ILE A 29 4.81 -12.57 20.01
N ASP A 30 4.06 -12.97 21.05
CA ASP A 30 3.01 -12.13 21.63
C ASP A 30 3.58 -10.81 22.16
N VAL A 31 4.69 -10.87 22.90
CA VAL A 31 5.32 -9.68 23.49
C VAL A 31 5.80 -8.72 22.40
N ILE A 32 6.56 -9.19 21.41
CA ILE A 32 7.10 -8.33 20.35
C ILE A 32 5.98 -7.76 19.48
N PHE A 33 4.99 -8.59 19.12
CA PHE A 33 3.84 -8.13 18.33
C PHE A 33 3.05 -7.05 19.08
N SER A 34 2.77 -7.25 20.38
CA SER A 34 2.08 -6.24 21.20
C SER A 34 2.89 -4.95 21.33
N LEU A 35 4.21 -5.02 21.54
CA LEU A 35 5.07 -3.83 21.60
C LEU A 35 5.07 -3.06 20.27
N LEU A 36 5.14 -3.76 19.13
CA LEU A 36 5.03 -3.14 17.81
C LEU A 36 3.68 -2.44 17.60
N VAL A 37 2.57 -3.10 17.98
CA VAL A 37 1.24 -2.50 17.88
C VAL A 37 1.15 -1.24 18.74
N ILE A 38 1.59 -1.30 20.00
CA ILE A 38 1.61 -0.13 20.90
C ILE A 38 2.48 0.99 20.31
N TYR A 39 3.64 0.65 19.76
CA TYR A 39 4.52 1.63 19.13
C TYR A 39 3.88 2.29 17.90
N VAL A 40 3.17 1.52 17.06
CA VAL A 40 2.37 2.06 15.95
C VAL A 40 1.31 3.04 16.44
N PHE A 41 0.60 2.72 17.53
CA PHE A 41 -0.39 3.64 18.13
C PHE A 41 0.24 4.94 18.65
N ILE A 42 1.40 4.86 19.29
CA ILE A 42 2.11 6.05 19.78
C ILE A 42 2.56 6.90 18.58
N ARG A 43 3.15 6.27 17.55
CA ARG A 43 3.67 6.96 16.36
C ARG A 43 2.57 7.38 15.37
N SER A 44 1.33 6.93 15.54
CA SER A 44 0.20 7.41 14.75
C SER A 44 -0.35 8.74 15.26
N GLU A 45 0.07 9.20 16.45
CA GLU A 45 -0.44 10.41 17.11
C GLU A 45 -1.97 10.35 17.31
N LEU A 46 -2.51 9.13 17.47
CA LEU A 46 -3.95 8.84 17.59
C LEU A 46 -4.79 9.37 16.40
N ARG A 47 -4.18 9.55 15.23
CA ARG A 47 -4.89 9.96 14.01
C ARG A 47 -5.85 8.89 13.55
N LEU A 48 -7.07 9.30 13.22
CA LEU A 48 -8.15 8.41 12.80
C LEU A 48 -8.00 8.01 11.32
N THR A 49 -7.08 7.09 11.02
CA THR A 49 -6.87 6.58 9.65
C THR A 49 -7.37 5.16 9.48
N LEU A 50 -7.75 4.80 8.25
CA LEU A 50 -8.16 3.43 7.91
C LEU A 50 -7.06 2.41 8.20
N ARG A 51 -5.79 2.79 8.00
CA ARG A 51 -4.64 1.93 8.32
C ARG A 51 -4.50 1.67 9.81
N LEU A 52 -4.81 2.64 10.66
CA LEU A 52 -4.82 2.41 12.10
C LEU A 52 -5.97 1.47 12.48
N VAL A 53 -7.18 1.67 11.94
CA VAL A 53 -8.33 0.77 12.13
C VAL A 53 -8.00 -0.67 11.74
N ASP A 54 -7.35 -0.88 10.59
CA ASP A 54 -6.86 -2.20 10.17
C ASP A 54 -5.92 -2.81 11.22
N VAL A 55 -4.94 -2.05 11.75
CA VAL A 55 -4.01 -2.54 12.78
C VAL A 55 -4.75 -2.95 14.04
N MET A 56 -5.74 -2.16 14.48
CA MET A 56 -6.55 -2.49 15.66
C MET A 56 -7.36 -3.77 15.45
N ALA A 57 -8.03 -3.88 14.30
CA ALA A 57 -8.81 -5.04 13.93
C ALA A 57 -7.93 -6.30 13.84
N LEU A 58 -6.74 -6.19 13.25
CA LEU A 58 -5.78 -7.29 13.14
C LEU A 58 -5.21 -7.68 14.51
N ALA A 59 -4.96 -6.73 15.41
CA ALA A 59 -4.56 -7.03 16.79
C ALA A 59 -5.64 -7.81 17.54
N GLY A 60 -6.92 -7.40 17.42
CA GLY A 60 -8.06 -8.15 17.97
C GLY A 60 -8.20 -9.55 17.35
N CYS A 61 -8.06 -9.64 16.02
CA CYS A 61 -8.11 -10.91 15.28
C CYS A 61 -6.98 -11.84 15.72
N TYR A 62 -5.77 -11.32 15.91
CA TYR A 62 -4.62 -12.08 16.38
C TYR A 62 -4.89 -12.74 17.73
N VAL A 63 -5.40 -11.96 18.71
CA VAL A 63 -5.72 -12.49 20.04
C VAL A 63 -6.80 -13.56 19.96
N PHE A 64 -7.81 -13.39 19.10
CA PHE A 64 -8.83 -14.41 18.85
C PHE A 64 -8.23 -15.70 18.27
N LEU A 65 -7.45 -15.59 17.20
CA LEU A 65 -6.81 -16.73 16.51
C LEU A 65 -5.84 -17.46 17.43
N ARG A 66 -5.10 -16.73 18.27
CA ARG A 66 -4.16 -17.29 19.25
C ARG A 66 -4.82 -18.24 20.26
N ARG A 67 -6.14 -18.10 20.46
CA ARG A 67 -6.96 -18.93 21.36
C ARG A 67 -7.81 -19.97 20.62
N ALA A 68 -7.94 -19.87 19.30
CA ALA A 68 -8.68 -20.86 18.52
C ALA A 68 -8.01 -22.24 18.64
N PRO A 69 -8.73 -23.37 18.63
CA PRO A 69 -8.12 -24.71 18.67
C PRO A 69 -7.29 -24.98 17.40
N LEU A 70 -6.26 -25.83 17.44
CA LEU A 70 -5.33 -26.00 16.29
C LEU A 70 -6.06 -26.49 15.03
N ARG A 71 -7.10 -27.32 15.18
CA ARG A 71 -8.01 -27.74 14.09
C ARG A 71 -8.69 -26.58 13.37
N PHE A 72 -8.91 -25.44 14.05
CA PHE A 72 -9.52 -24.26 13.45
C PHE A 72 -8.64 -23.66 12.33
N PHE A 73 -7.32 -23.67 12.50
CA PHE A 73 -6.39 -23.19 11.47
C PHE A 73 -6.49 -24.00 10.19
N ILE A 74 -6.74 -25.31 10.29
CA ILE A 74 -6.92 -26.17 9.12
C ILE A 74 -8.17 -25.73 8.33
N TYR A 75 -9.30 -25.49 8.99
CA TYR A 75 -10.50 -24.97 8.32
C TYR A 75 -10.27 -23.59 7.70
N MET A 76 -9.53 -22.70 8.36
CA MET A 76 -9.16 -21.41 7.77
C MET A 76 -8.30 -21.56 6.52
N PHE A 77 -7.37 -22.50 6.50
CA PHE A 77 -6.56 -22.79 5.30
C PHE A 77 -7.43 -23.22 4.13
N TYR A 78 -8.41 -24.12 4.35
CA TYR A 78 -9.38 -24.47 3.33
C TYR A 78 -10.22 -23.27 2.88
N GLY A 79 -10.67 -22.42 3.80
CA GLY A 79 -11.40 -21.19 3.47
C GLY A 79 -10.59 -20.25 2.57
N ILE A 80 -9.30 -20.03 2.88
CA ILE A 80 -8.41 -19.21 2.06
C ILE A 80 -8.19 -19.82 0.68
N ILE A 81 -8.02 -21.15 0.60
CA ILE A 81 -7.88 -21.85 -0.69
C ILE A 81 -9.14 -21.70 -1.53
N VAL A 82 -10.34 -21.82 -0.94
CA VAL A 82 -11.61 -21.58 -1.64
C VAL A 82 -11.69 -20.14 -2.14
N CYS A 83 -11.28 -19.14 -1.35
CA CYS A 83 -11.17 -17.77 -1.84
C CYS A 83 -10.19 -17.67 -3.03
N GLY A 84 -9.04 -18.35 -2.98
CA GLY A 84 -8.09 -18.39 -4.09
C GLY A 84 -8.68 -18.99 -5.37
N ILE A 85 -9.50 -20.03 -5.25
CA ILE A 85 -10.23 -20.64 -6.37
C ILE A 85 -11.24 -19.64 -6.94
N ILE A 86 -12.05 -19.00 -6.09
CA ILE A 86 -13.05 -18.00 -6.51
C ILE A 86 -12.37 -16.84 -7.24
N GLU A 87 -11.29 -16.30 -6.68
CA GLU A 87 -10.52 -15.22 -7.31
C GLU A 87 -9.92 -15.65 -8.65
N SER A 88 -9.37 -16.87 -8.74
CA SER A 88 -8.82 -17.39 -10.00
C SER A 88 -9.90 -17.53 -11.07
N LEU A 89 -11.07 -18.06 -10.72
CA LEU A 89 -12.20 -18.19 -11.64
C LEU A 89 -12.74 -16.82 -12.06
N TYR A 90 -12.92 -15.90 -11.11
CA TYR A 90 -13.35 -14.54 -11.39
C TYR A 90 -12.38 -13.83 -12.32
N GLY A 91 -11.07 -13.97 -12.07
CA GLY A 91 -10.03 -13.43 -12.93
C GLY A 91 -10.07 -14.03 -14.35
N LEU A 92 -10.27 -15.34 -14.49
CA LEU A 92 -10.45 -15.96 -15.80
C LEU A 92 -11.68 -15.41 -16.54
N LEU A 93 -12.80 -15.23 -15.84
CA LEU A 93 -14.01 -14.63 -16.43
C LEU A 93 -13.77 -13.18 -16.89
N GLN A 94 -12.98 -12.39 -16.15
CA GLN A 94 -12.55 -11.06 -16.60
C GLN A 94 -11.65 -11.13 -17.83
N LEU A 95 -10.72 -12.10 -17.88
CA LEU A 95 -9.80 -12.26 -19.01
C LEU A 95 -10.54 -12.57 -20.33
N TYR A 96 -11.66 -13.28 -20.26
CA TYR A 96 -12.54 -13.59 -21.39
C TYR A 96 -13.65 -12.54 -21.62
N ASP A 97 -13.54 -11.37 -21.00
CA ASP A 97 -14.48 -10.25 -21.13
C ASP A 97 -15.95 -10.63 -20.76
N VAL A 98 -16.13 -11.69 -19.93
CA VAL A 98 -17.45 -12.09 -19.40
C VAL A 98 -17.86 -11.22 -18.22
N LEU A 99 -16.88 -10.80 -17.41
CA LEU A 99 -17.06 -9.89 -16.28
C LEU A 99 -16.25 -8.63 -16.48
N PRO A 100 -16.70 -7.47 -15.97
CA PRO A 100 -15.93 -6.24 -16.06
C PRO A 100 -14.64 -6.36 -15.25
N ALA A 101 -13.54 -5.91 -15.84
CA ALA A 101 -12.30 -5.70 -15.13
C ALA A 101 -12.22 -4.25 -14.64
N GLU A 102 -11.59 -4.05 -13.48
CA GLU A 102 -11.40 -2.72 -12.91
C GLU A 102 -10.11 -2.09 -13.45
N GLY A 103 -10.22 -0.88 -14.00
CA GLY A 103 -9.08 -0.10 -14.48
C GLY A 103 -8.51 -0.57 -15.83
N GLN A 104 -7.18 -0.53 -15.97
CA GLN A 104 -6.49 -0.78 -17.23
C GLN A 104 -6.10 -2.26 -17.45
N PHE A 105 -6.32 -3.12 -16.46
CA PHE A 105 -5.89 -4.51 -16.51
C PHE A 105 -7.09 -5.42 -16.79
N LYS A 106 -6.93 -6.38 -17.71
CA LYS A 106 -7.96 -7.39 -18.01
C LYS A 106 -8.14 -8.47 -16.94
N LEU A 107 -7.27 -8.50 -15.93
CA LEU A 107 -7.22 -9.56 -14.92
C LEU A 107 -6.89 -8.94 -13.56
N THR A 108 -7.88 -8.81 -12.68
CA THR A 108 -7.62 -8.27 -11.33
C THR A 108 -8.37 -9.02 -10.22
N GLY A 109 -9.29 -9.93 -10.56
CA GLY A 109 -10.20 -10.50 -9.58
C GLY A 109 -11.07 -9.39 -8.96
N HIS A 110 -11.35 -9.52 -7.67
CA HIS A 110 -11.95 -8.44 -6.87
C HIS A 110 -10.92 -7.43 -6.36
N PHE A 111 -9.64 -7.56 -6.74
CA PHE A 111 -8.61 -6.59 -6.39
C PHE A 111 -8.61 -5.43 -7.38
N PHE A 112 -8.11 -4.28 -6.93
CA PHE A 112 -7.92 -3.10 -7.77
C PHE A 112 -6.58 -3.12 -8.54
N ASN A 113 -5.74 -4.15 -8.34
CA ASN A 113 -4.41 -4.23 -8.91
C ASN A 113 -3.99 -5.69 -9.18
N LEU A 114 -3.52 -5.96 -10.40
CA LEU A 114 -3.00 -7.25 -10.86
C LEU A 114 -1.90 -7.83 -9.94
N GLY A 115 -1.07 -6.96 -9.36
CA GLY A 115 -0.02 -7.34 -8.41
C GLY A 115 -0.57 -7.93 -7.11
N ALA A 116 -1.64 -7.34 -6.56
CA ALA A 116 -2.26 -7.78 -5.32
C ALA A 116 -2.97 -9.11 -5.52
N PHE A 117 -3.67 -9.23 -6.66
CA PHE A 117 -4.27 -10.47 -7.13
C PHE A 117 -3.24 -11.60 -7.21
N ALA A 118 -2.15 -11.40 -7.96
CA ALA A 118 -1.12 -12.43 -8.14
C ALA A 118 -0.42 -12.81 -6.82
N ALA A 119 -0.15 -11.83 -5.94
CA ALA A 119 0.42 -12.09 -4.61
C ALA A 119 -0.54 -12.91 -3.72
N PHE A 120 -1.85 -12.63 -3.79
CA PHE A 120 -2.86 -13.38 -3.07
C PHE A 120 -2.93 -14.83 -3.57
N ILE A 121 -3.03 -15.04 -4.88
CA ILE A 121 -3.00 -16.39 -5.49
C ILE A 121 -1.72 -17.15 -5.10
N ALA A 122 -0.55 -16.51 -5.14
CA ALA A 122 0.70 -17.15 -4.71
C ALA A 122 0.65 -17.59 -3.24
N CYS A 123 0.08 -16.77 -2.36
CA CYS A 123 -0.09 -17.13 -0.94
C CYS A 123 -1.08 -18.30 -0.77
N THR A 124 -2.20 -18.34 -1.50
CA THR A 124 -3.16 -19.46 -1.39
C THR A 124 -2.56 -20.77 -1.92
N VAL A 125 -1.75 -20.71 -2.98
CA VAL A 125 -1.01 -21.86 -3.52
C VAL A 125 0.00 -22.39 -2.50
N CYS A 126 0.72 -21.51 -1.80
CA CYS A 126 1.63 -21.92 -0.73
C CYS A 126 0.89 -22.70 0.37
N ILE A 127 -0.32 -22.25 0.73
CA ILE A 127 -1.18 -22.97 1.69
C ILE A 127 -1.66 -24.31 1.10
N SER A 128 -2.03 -24.37 -0.18
CA SER A 128 -2.34 -25.63 -0.87
C SER A 128 -1.17 -26.62 -0.82
N MET A 129 0.05 -26.17 -1.13
CA MET A 129 1.26 -26.99 -1.07
C MET A 129 1.51 -27.54 0.34
N VAL A 130 1.31 -26.71 1.37
CA VAL A 130 1.38 -27.16 2.76
C VAL A 130 0.41 -28.31 3.05
N LEU A 131 -0.87 -28.18 2.64
CA LEU A 131 -1.86 -29.22 2.88
C LEU A 131 -1.53 -30.49 2.11
N LEU A 132 -1.16 -30.38 0.83
CA LEU A 132 -0.81 -31.53 -0.02
C LEU A 132 0.42 -32.29 0.49
N LEU A 133 1.49 -31.58 0.88
CA LEU A 133 2.75 -32.19 1.29
C LEU A 133 2.75 -32.69 2.73
N LEU A 134 2.11 -31.95 3.65
CA LEU A 134 2.18 -32.23 5.10
C LEU A 134 0.91 -32.92 5.63
N PHE A 135 -0.25 -32.71 5.03
CA PHE A 135 -1.54 -33.26 5.47
C PHE A 135 -2.08 -34.24 4.42
N LYS A 136 -1.50 -35.44 4.38
CA LYS A 136 -1.73 -36.47 3.35
C LYS A 136 -3.10 -37.20 3.40
N ASP A 137 -4.16 -36.59 3.95
CA ASP A 137 -5.50 -37.21 3.95
C ASP A 137 -6.18 -37.01 2.59
N LYS A 138 -6.24 -38.06 1.78
CA LYS A 138 -6.75 -38.05 0.40
C LYS A 138 -8.15 -37.44 0.27
N ARG A 139 -9.00 -37.55 1.30
CA ARG A 139 -10.39 -37.05 1.27
C ARG A 139 -10.47 -35.54 1.12
N TYR A 140 -9.44 -34.81 1.56
CA TYR A 140 -9.43 -33.35 1.57
C TYR A 140 -8.38 -32.74 0.63
N GLN A 141 -7.85 -33.52 -0.32
CA GLN A 141 -6.81 -33.07 -1.25
C GLN A 141 -7.35 -32.46 -2.54
N LEU A 142 -8.62 -32.71 -2.91
CA LEU A 142 -9.22 -32.18 -4.13
C LEU A 142 -9.17 -30.65 -4.19
N ILE A 143 -9.61 -29.98 -3.11
CA ILE A 143 -9.65 -28.52 -3.04
C ILE A 143 -8.24 -27.89 -3.22
N PRO A 144 -7.19 -28.31 -2.49
CA PRO A 144 -5.83 -27.85 -2.73
C PRO A 144 -5.32 -28.08 -4.16
N TRP A 145 -5.61 -29.25 -4.75
CA TRP A 145 -5.20 -29.57 -6.12
C TRP A 145 -5.87 -28.65 -7.16
N VAL A 146 -7.18 -28.44 -7.04
CA VAL A 146 -7.93 -27.52 -7.92
C VAL A 146 -7.31 -26.12 -7.88
N ASN A 147 -6.99 -25.61 -6.68
CA ASN A 147 -6.35 -24.30 -6.53
C ASN A 147 -4.95 -24.25 -7.18
N VAL A 148 -4.14 -25.31 -7.05
CA VAL A 148 -2.82 -25.37 -7.72
C VAL A 148 -2.96 -25.36 -9.24
N VAL A 149 -3.89 -26.14 -9.79
CA VAL A 149 -4.13 -26.19 -11.25
C VAL A 149 -4.59 -24.83 -11.77
N LEU A 150 -5.56 -24.19 -11.10
CA LEU A 150 -6.03 -22.86 -11.49
C LEU A 150 -4.90 -21.82 -11.41
N ALA A 151 -4.06 -21.88 -10.38
CA ALA A 151 -2.94 -20.95 -10.28
C ALA A 151 -1.88 -21.14 -11.38
N ILE A 152 -1.63 -22.38 -11.82
CA ILE A 152 -0.74 -22.66 -12.97
C ILE A 152 -1.28 -22.03 -14.25
N ILE A 153 -2.61 -21.93 -14.41
CA ILE A 153 -3.25 -21.30 -15.56
C ILE A 153 -3.19 -19.76 -15.43
N VAL A 154 -3.50 -19.22 -14.26
CA VAL A 154 -3.69 -17.78 -14.06
C VAL A 154 -2.38 -17.02 -13.86
N LEU A 155 -1.44 -17.53 -13.07
CA LEU A 155 -0.20 -16.82 -12.72
C LEU A 155 0.68 -16.45 -13.94
N PRO A 156 0.82 -17.26 -15.01
CA PRO A 156 1.57 -16.88 -16.20
C PRO A 156 1.02 -15.60 -16.84
N VAL A 157 -0.31 -15.47 -16.91
CA VAL A 157 -1.01 -14.31 -17.51
C VAL A 157 -0.75 -13.04 -16.71
N THR A 158 -0.44 -13.13 -15.42
CA THR A 158 -0.16 -11.96 -14.59
C THR A 158 1.20 -11.32 -14.85
N TYR A 159 2.14 -12.03 -15.50
CA TYR A 159 3.54 -11.62 -15.67
C TYR A 159 4.23 -11.17 -14.35
N ASN A 160 3.72 -11.60 -13.19
CA ASN A 160 4.21 -11.17 -11.88
C ASN A 160 5.28 -12.12 -11.35
N ARG A 161 6.54 -11.69 -11.43
CA ARG A 161 7.70 -12.46 -10.93
C ARG A 161 7.69 -12.72 -9.44
N THR A 162 7.23 -11.77 -8.65
CA THR A 162 7.17 -11.93 -7.19
C THR A 162 6.29 -13.12 -6.81
N ALA A 163 5.17 -13.31 -7.50
CA ALA A 163 4.28 -14.45 -7.28
C ALA A 163 4.98 -15.80 -7.52
N TRP A 164 5.73 -15.91 -8.61
CA TRP A 164 6.52 -17.12 -8.91
C TRP A 164 7.64 -17.37 -7.91
N ILE A 165 8.35 -16.31 -7.49
CA ILE A 165 9.41 -16.41 -6.47
C ILE A 165 8.81 -16.91 -5.14
N ILE A 166 7.66 -16.39 -4.73
CA ILE A 166 6.94 -16.87 -3.53
C ILE A 166 6.66 -18.36 -3.64
N CYS A 167 5.98 -18.80 -4.72
CA CYS A 167 5.61 -20.20 -4.91
C CYS A 167 6.83 -21.13 -4.87
N LEU A 168 7.92 -20.74 -5.55
CA LEU A 168 9.12 -21.56 -5.63
C LEU A 168 9.87 -21.61 -4.29
N VAL A 169 10.18 -20.46 -3.69
CA VAL A 169 10.97 -20.42 -2.45
C VAL A 169 10.22 -21.13 -1.32
N VAL A 170 8.90 -20.94 -1.22
CA VAL A 170 8.09 -21.63 -0.20
C VAL A 170 7.96 -23.11 -0.53
N GLY A 171 7.73 -23.50 -1.79
CA GLY A 171 7.69 -24.90 -2.21
C GLY A 171 8.99 -25.64 -1.89
N LEU A 172 10.13 -25.05 -2.23
CA LEU A 172 11.46 -25.57 -1.91
C LEU A 172 11.71 -25.62 -0.40
N PHE A 173 11.31 -24.59 0.35
CA PHE A 173 11.40 -24.57 1.82
C PHE A 173 10.64 -25.75 2.46
N LEU A 174 9.43 -26.06 1.95
CA LEU A 174 8.62 -27.17 2.43
C LEU A 174 9.16 -28.55 2.02
N PHE A 175 9.80 -28.65 0.85
CA PHE A 175 10.29 -29.92 0.29
C PHE A 175 11.71 -30.31 0.77
N LEU A 176 12.63 -29.35 0.88
CA LEU A 176 14.08 -29.60 1.04
C LEU A 176 14.61 -29.47 2.48
N SER A 177 13.75 -29.33 3.49
CA SER A 177 14.12 -29.32 4.92
C SER A 177 15.29 -28.38 5.28
N ARG A 178 15.12 -27.06 5.06
CA ARG A 178 16.02 -25.98 5.53
C ARG A 178 17.44 -25.95 4.92
N ARG A 179 17.63 -26.35 3.66
CA ARG A 179 18.96 -26.25 3.01
C ARG A 179 19.22 -24.86 2.42
N ILE A 180 20.41 -24.31 2.66
CA ILE A 180 20.88 -23.01 2.17
C ILE A 180 20.81 -22.87 0.64
N TRP A 181 20.83 -23.99 -0.08
CA TRP A 181 20.65 -24.06 -1.54
C TRP A 181 19.30 -23.49 -2.02
N VAL A 182 18.26 -23.48 -1.18
CA VAL A 182 16.95 -22.86 -1.50
C VAL A 182 17.08 -21.35 -1.65
N LEU A 183 17.89 -20.70 -0.81
CA LEU A 183 18.20 -19.28 -0.91
C LEU A 183 19.02 -18.99 -2.17
N MET A 184 20.00 -19.84 -2.49
CA MET A 184 20.83 -19.70 -3.70
C MET A 184 19.99 -19.80 -4.98
N ILE A 185 19.08 -20.77 -5.07
CA ILE A 185 18.16 -20.93 -6.22
C ILE A 185 17.20 -19.73 -6.31
N GLY A 186 16.67 -19.26 -5.17
CA GLY A 186 15.85 -18.05 -5.12
C GLY A 186 16.60 -16.82 -5.62
N ILE A 187 17.88 -16.65 -5.26
CA ILE A 187 18.74 -15.57 -5.72
C ILE A 187 18.96 -15.65 -7.24
N VAL A 188 19.30 -16.82 -7.80
CA VAL A 188 19.49 -16.99 -9.25
C VAL A 188 18.23 -16.60 -10.03
N ILE A 189 17.05 -16.97 -9.51
CA ILE A 189 15.77 -16.65 -10.14
C ILE A 189 15.40 -15.18 -9.97
N LEU A 190 15.77 -14.55 -8.86
CA LEU A 190 15.69 -13.10 -8.68
C LEU A 190 16.54 -12.36 -9.72
N THR A 191 17.74 -12.85 -10.02
CA THR A 191 18.61 -12.25 -11.05
C THR A 191 18.00 -12.38 -12.44
N GLY A 192 17.50 -13.56 -12.82
CA GLY A 192 16.80 -13.74 -14.10
C GLY A 192 15.50 -12.92 -14.18
N ALA A 193 14.79 -12.81 -13.06
CA ALA A 193 13.59 -12.01 -12.94
C ALA A 193 13.84 -10.50 -13.03
N TYR A 194 15.04 -9.98 -12.74
CA TYR A 194 15.34 -8.56 -12.93
C TYR A 194 15.27 -8.16 -14.42
N PHE A 195 15.90 -8.96 -15.29
CA PHE A 195 16.05 -8.63 -16.72
C PHE A 195 14.73 -8.61 -17.52
N ILE A 196 13.68 -9.32 -17.08
CA ILE A 196 12.44 -9.43 -17.87
C ILE A 196 11.56 -8.14 -17.78
N LYS A 197 11.85 -7.16 -16.91
CA LYS A 197 11.03 -5.93 -16.67
C LYS A 197 11.87 -4.94 -15.88
N LYS A 198 13.04 -4.66 -16.48
CA LYS A 198 14.09 -3.82 -15.94
C LYS A 198 13.55 -2.47 -15.46
N ASP A 199 12.76 -1.76 -16.29
CA ASP A 199 12.20 -0.45 -15.94
C ASP A 199 11.35 -0.45 -14.67
N SER A 200 10.57 -1.52 -14.43
CA SER A 200 9.78 -1.64 -13.20
C SER A 200 10.65 -1.93 -11.98
N ALA A 201 11.78 -2.60 -12.15
CA ALA A 201 12.74 -2.86 -11.08
C ALA A 201 13.56 -1.59 -10.78
N ASP A 202 13.99 -0.88 -11.81
CA ASP A 202 14.78 0.36 -11.69
C ASP A 202 13.93 1.50 -11.08
N GLY A 203 12.65 1.61 -11.45
CA GLY A 203 11.73 2.54 -10.79
C GLY A 203 11.58 2.26 -9.30
N ARG A 204 11.54 0.99 -8.88
CA ARG A 204 11.53 0.62 -7.45
C ARG A 204 12.88 0.88 -6.78
N MET A 205 13.99 0.71 -7.50
CA MET A 205 15.31 1.04 -6.99
C MET A 205 15.43 2.53 -6.66
N LEU A 206 14.92 3.42 -7.52
CA LEU A 206 14.81 4.84 -7.21
C LEU A 206 14.00 5.07 -5.93
N ILE A 207 12.84 4.40 -5.80
CA ILE A 207 12.00 4.50 -4.61
C ILE A 207 12.76 4.09 -3.36
N TRP A 208 13.54 3.02 -3.42
CA TRP A 208 14.34 2.53 -2.29
C TRP A 208 15.48 3.48 -1.94
N LYS A 209 16.19 4.05 -2.92
CA LYS A 209 17.24 5.07 -2.68
C LYS A 209 16.68 6.29 -1.94
N VAL A 210 15.56 6.83 -2.42
CA VAL A 210 14.89 7.97 -1.77
C VAL A 210 14.38 7.60 -0.38
N THR A 211 13.86 6.38 -0.21
CA THR A 211 13.40 5.88 1.09
C THR A 211 14.57 5.73 2.08
N ILE A 212 15.76 5.33 1.60
CA ILE A 212 16.97 5.26 2.44
C ILE A 212 17.40 6.65 2.90
N ASP A 213 17.33 7.69 2.06
CA ASP A 213 17.59 9.07 2.52
C ASP A 213 16.60 9.51 3.59
N MET A 214 15.33 9.16 3.40
CA MET A 214 14.27 9.47 4.34
C MET A 214 14.52 8.79 5.70
N ILE A 215 15.01 7.54 5.70
CA ILE A 215 15.47 6.87 6.91
C ILE A 215 16.71 7.57 7.48
N GLY A 216 17.69 7.93 6.65
CA GLY A 216 18.92 8.60 7.09
C GLY A 216 18.68 9.95 7.77
N GLN A 217 17.66 10.70 7.34
CA GLN A 217 17.28 11.97 7.94
C GLN A 217 16.46 11.84 9.24
N GLN A 218 15.72 10.73 9.42
CA GLN A 218 14.90 10.46 10.62
C GLN A 218 15.10 9.03 11.14
N PRO A 219 16.32 8.63 11.54
CA PRO A 219 16.68 7.22 11.70
C PRO A 219 16.02 6.56 12.91
N VAL A 220 15.88 7.25 14.04
CA VAL A 220 15.40 6.62 15.28
C VAL A 220 13.88 6.42 15.27
N TRP A 221 13.13 7.49 14.97
CA TRP A 221 11.68 7.54 15.14
C TRP A 221 10.90 7.45 13.83
N GLY A 222 11.58 7.59 12.68
CA GLY A 222 10.94 7.72 11.37
C GLY A 222 10.08 8.98 11.26
N VAL A 223 9.44 9.13 10.11
CA VAL A 223 8.58 10.30 9.83
C VAL A 223 7.19 10.26 10.50
N GLY A 224 6.86 9.16 11.19
CA GLY A 224 5.56 8.89 11.78
C GLY A 224 4.77 7.81 11.02
N TYR A 225 3.97 7.03 11.74
CA TYR A 225 3.12 5.99 11.13
C TYR A 225 2.14 6.63 10.16
N ASP A 226 1.97 6.06 8.97
CA ASP A 226 1.04 6.57 7.95
C ASP A 226 1.34 8.03 7.52
N ARG A 227 2.63 8.35 7.36
CA ARG A 227 3.12 9.65 6.87
C ARG A 227 3.97 9.53 5.59
N PHE A 228 4.22 8.32 5.09
CA PHE A 228 5.07 8.12 3.92
C PHE A 228 4.55 8.89 2.69
N ALA A 229 3.28 8.71 2.33
CA ALA A 229 2.67 9.43 1.20
C ALA A 229 2.60 10.97 1.39
N ALA A 230 2.66 11.46 2.63
CA ALA A 230 2.73 12.89 2.92
C ALA A 230 4.14 13.48 2.70
N LYS A 231 5.18 12.66 2.85
CA LYS A 231 6.57 13.13 2.92
C LYS A 231 7.40 12.71 1.71
N TYR A 232 7.19 11.50 1.21
CA TYR A 232 8.07 10.85 0.24
C TYR A 232 8.31 11.70 -1.01
N MET A 233 7.27 12.32 -1.58
CA MET A 233 7.43 13.13 -2.80
C MET A 233 8.34 14.34 -2.59
N ASN A 234 8.39 14.92 -1.38
CA ASN A 234 9.33 16.00 -1.07
C ASN A 234 10.79 15.48 -1.05
N TYR A 235 11.01 14.27 -0.52
CA TYR A 235 12.31 13.62 -0.55
C TYR A 235 12.73 13.26 -1.99
N GLN A 236 11.81 12.73 -2.79
CA GLN A 236 12.08 12.44 -4.21
C GLN A 236 12.43 13.72 -4.96
N GLY A 237 11.71 14.82 -4.72
CA GLY A 237 12.01 16.12 -5.30
C GLY A 237 13.40 16.64 -4.93
N ALA A 238 13.76 16.57 -3.64
CA ALA A 238 15.08 16.98 -3.18
C ALA A 238 16.20 16.09 -3.75
N TYR A 239 15.98 14.77 -3.82
CA TYR A 239 16.91 13.81 -4.42
C TYR A 239 17.15 14.15 -5.89
N LEU A 240 16.08 14.26 -6.68
CA LEU A 240 16.20 14.45 -8.13
C LEU A 240 16.80 15.81 -8.47
N ALA A 241 16.49 16.85 -7.70
CA ALA A 241 17.07 18.17 -7.87
C ALA A 241 18.57 18.23 -7.55
N ALA A 242 19.04 17.46 -6.56
CA ALA A 242 20.43 17.52 -6.10
C ALA A 242 21.35 16.51 -6.79
N ARG A 243 20.85 15.30 -7.08
CA ARG A 243 21.67 14.15 -7.50
C ARG A 243 20.98 13.19 -8.48
N GLY A 244 19.80 13.55 -9.00
CA GLY A 244 19.07 12.70 -9.92
C GLY A 244 19.76 12.59 -11.28
N SER A 245 19.87 11.37 -11.80
CA SER A 245 20.23 11.15 -13.21
C SER A 245 19.03 11.38 -14.13
N ASN A 246 19.28 11.64 -15.42
CA ASN A 246 18.22 11.75 -16.43
C ASN A 246 17.36 10.48 -16.50
N GLU A 247 17.98 9.30 -16.40
CA GLU A 247 17.28 8.00 -16.39
C GLU A 247 16.34 7.87 -15.18
N GLU A 248 16.80 8.22 -13.98
CA GLU A 248 15.95 8.22 -12.78
C GLU A 248 14.81 9.23 -12.90
N GLY A 249 15.06 10.40 -13.50
CA GLY A 249 14.02 11.39 -13.81
C GLY A 249 12.94 10.83 -14.75
N GLN A 250 13.32 10.01 -15.72
CA GLN A 250 12.38 9.31 -16.61
C GLN A 250 11.59 8.21 -15.89
N LEU A 251 12.15 7.58 -14.87
CA LEU A 251 11.47 6.54 -14.09
C LEU A 251 10.54 7.10 -13.00
N ALA A 252 10.80 8.31 -12.50
CA ALA A 252 10.03 8.94 -11.43
C ALA A 252 8.52 9.01 -11.72
N ASP A 253 7.71 8.86 -10.67
CA ASP A 253 6.26 9.10 -10.69
C ASP A 253 5.77 9.48 -9.29
N ASN A 254 4.47 9.74 -9.13
CA ASN A 254 3.83 9.91 -7.84
C ASN A 254 3.79 8.57 -7.08
N VAL A 255 4.39 8.55 -5.90
CA VAL A 255 4.61 7.34 -5.10
C VAL A 255 3.94 7.49 -3.74
N TYR A 256 3.23 6.42 -3.35
CA TYR A 256 2.45 6.37 -2.11
C TYR A 256 2.97 5.31 -1.13
N TYR A 257 3.83 4.40 -1.60
CA TYR A 257 4.35 3.27 -0.84
C TYR A 257 5.73 2.87 -1.38
N ALA A 258 6.61 2.39 -0.50
CA ALA A 258 7.99 2.03 -0.83
C ALA A 258 8.12 0.76 -1.69
N PHE A 259 7.03 0.01 -1.94
CA PHE A 259 7.04 -1.33 -2.54
C PHE A 259 7.99 -2.33 -1.85
N ASN A 260 8.31 -2.03 -0.59
CA ASN A 260 9.09 -2.86 0.31
C ASN A 260 8.62 -2.54 1.74
N ASP A 261 7.91 -3.47 2.36
CA ASP A 261 7.28 -3.27 3.66
C ASP A 261 8.31 -3.04 4.78
N LEU A 262 9.51 -3.63 4.70
CA LEU A 262 10.55 -3.40 5.70
C LEU A 262 11.12 -1.97 5.59
N LEU A 263 11.39 -1.49 4.37
CA LEU A 263 11.81 -0.11 4.15
C LEU A 263 10.69 0.87 4.53
N GLN A 264 9.45 0.57 4.15
CA GLN A 264 8.27 1.37 4.53
C GLN A 264 8.17 1.53 6.05
N VAL A 265 8.19 0.40 6.78
CA VAL A 265 8.09 0.40 8.25
C VAL A 265 9.27 1.14 8.86
N THR A 266 10.49 0.96 8.33
CA THR A 266 11.68 1.66 8.84
C THR A 266 11.62 3.17 8.57
N ALA A 267 11.08 3.61 7.42
CA ALA A 267 10.90 5.02 7.12
C ALA A 267 9.82 5.68 7.99
N GLU A 268 8.71 4.97 8.25
CA GLU A 268 7.60 5.49 9.07
C GLU A 268 7.88 5.43 10.58
N LEU A 269 8.47 4.34 11.08
CA LEU A 269 8.64 4.05 12.50
C LEU A 269 10.11 4.10 12.99
N GLY A 270 11.04 4.37 12.08
CA GLY A 270 12.47 4.38 12.34
C GLY A 270 13.07 2.98 12.53
N LEU A 271 14.35 2.94 12.89
CA LEU A 271 15.09 1.73 13.19
C LEU A 271 14.44 0.92 14.32
N ILE A 272 13.75 1.57 15.25
CA ILE A 272 12.98 0.88 16.31
C ILE A 272 11.92 -0.04 15.70
N GLY A 273 11.13 0.47 14.74
CA GLY A 273 10.13 -0.32 14.04
C GLY A 273 10.75 -1.43 13.18
N GLY A 274 11.79 -1.09 12.42
CA GLY A 274 12.51 -2.06 11.58
C GLY A 274 13.11 -3.21 12.38
N VAL A 275 13.85 -2.91 13.46
CA VAL A 275 14.42 -3.91 14.38
C VAL A 275 13.31 -4.73 15.05
N GLY A 276 12.21 -4.10 15.44
CA GLY A 276 11.07 -4.82 16.02
C GLY A 276 10.47 -5.85 15.06
N VAL A 277 10.32 -5.51 13.77
CA VAL A 277 9.88 -6.46 12.73
C VAL A 277 10.90 -7.59 12.55
N LEU A 278 12.20 -7.28 12.50
CA LEU A 278 13.25 -8.30 12.39
C LEU A 278 13.28 -9.24 13.61
N ALA A 279 13.08 -8.70 14.82
CA ALA A 279 12.99 -9.49 16.04
C ALA A 279 11.75 -10.42 16.05
N LEU A 280 10.63 -9.95 15.50
CA LEU A 280 9.42 -10.76 15.33
C LEU A 280 9.68 -11.92 14.36
N LEU A 281 10.31 -11.66 13.21
CA LEU A 281 10.68 -12.68 12.24
C LEU A 281 11.67 -13.69 12.83
N TYR A 282 12.69 -13.22 13.55
CA TYR A 282 13.61 -14.08 14.27
C TYR A 282 12.87 -15.03 15.22
N CYS A 283 11.90 -14.54 15.99
CA CYS A 283 11.09 -15.37 16.87
C CYS A 283 10.33 -16.46 16.08
N CYS A 284 9.66 -16.10 14.98
CA CYS A 284 8.94 -17.03 14.10
C CYS A 284 9.83 -18.18 13.58
N PHE A 285 11.03 -17.86 13.11
CA PHE A 285 11.93 -18.85 12.50
C PHE A 285 12.81 -19.61 13.52
N SER A 286 12.95 -19.08 14.74
CA SER A 286 13.69 -19.75 15.83
C SER A 286 12.98 -20.97 16.44
N ILE A 287 11.68 -21.14 16.18
CA ILE A 287 10.88 -22.26 16.70
C ILE A 287 11.34 -23.57 16.06
N ARG A 288 11.53 -24.61 16.91
CA ARG A 288 11.98 -25.95 16.49
C ARG A 288 11.02 -27.08 16.88
N ARG A 289 9.89 -26.79 17.55
CA ARG A 289 8.94 -27.80 18.05
C ARG A 289 7.70 -27.90 17.17
N GLY A 290 7.28 -29.13 16.87
CA GLY A 290 6.19 -29.44 15.92
C GLY A 290 6.73 -29.55 14.49
N LYS A 291 6.34 -30.60 13.75
CA LYS A 291 6.79 -30.77 12.35
C LYS A 291 5.81 -30.10 11.38
N ARG A 292 4.58 -30.63 11.28
CA ARG A 292 3.63 -30.22 10.23
C ARG A 292 3.12 -28.78 10.40
N LEU A 293 2.47 -28.47 11.52
CA LEU A 293 1.91 -27.13 11.78
C LEU A 293 2.97 -26.03 11.91
N LEU A 294 4.18 -26.36 12.36
CA LEU A 294 5.28 -25.41 12.42
C LEU A 294 5.69 -24.97 11.01
N TRP A 295 5.93 -25.94 10.12
CA TRP A 295 6.34 -25.67 8.74
C TRP A 295 5.25 -24.94 7.97
N THR A 296 3.98 -25.24 8.26
CA THR A 296 2.83 -24.45 7.78
C THR A 296 2.95 -22.99 8.17
N GLY A 297 3.08 -22.68 9.47
CA GLY A 297 3.17 -21.30 9.94
C GLY A 297 4.40 -20.56 9.38
N GLN A 298 5.56 -21.22 9.37
CA GLN A 298 6.80 -20.66 8.83
C GLN A 298 6.72 -20.42 7.32
N GLY A 299 6.10 -21.33 6.56
CA GLY A 299 5.88 -21.17 5.12
C GLY A 299 4.94 -20.01 4.78
N ILE A 300 3.85 -19.83 5.54
CA ILE A 300 2.92 -18.70 5.37
C ILE A 300 3.62 -17.37 5.68
N VAL A 301 4.35 -17.30 6.80
CA VAL A 301 5.11 -16.08 7.15
C VAL A 301 6.19 -15.80 6.12
N LEU A 302 6.89 -16.82 5.61
CA LEU A 302 7.89 -16.68 4.55
C LEU A 302 7.26 -16.14 3.26
N ALA A 303 6.11 -16.66 2.83
CA ALA A 303 5.37 -16.15 1.68
C ALA A 303 5.03 -14.66 1.85
N TYR A 304 4.52 -14.29 3.03
CA TYR A 304 4.17 -12.90 3.36
C TYR A 304 5.40 -11.98 3.35
N VAL A 305 6.53 -12.42 3.90
CA VAL A 305 7.79 -11.64 3.91
C VAL A 305 8.31 -11.43 2.49
N ILE A 306 8.35 -12.47 1.65
CA ILE A 306 8.80 -12.35 0.27
C ILE A 306 7.88 -11.40 -0.52
N ALA A 307 6.56 -11.50 -0.32
CA ALA A 307 5.62 -10.53 -0.87
C ALA A 307 5.94 -9.11 -0.38
N GLY A 308 6.26 -8.94 0.90
CA GLY A 308 6.64 -7.67 1.50
C GLY A 308 7.94 -7.07 0.98
N LEU A 309 8.89 -7.87 0.48
CA LEU A 309 10.16 -7.34 -0.04
C LEU A 309 10.04 -6.70 -1.43
N PHE A 310 9.06 -7.13 -2.22
CA PHE A 310 8.90 -6.73 -3.63
C PHE A 310 7.49 -6.26 -3.98
N TYR A 311 6.64 -6.05 -2.98
CA TYR A 311 5.27 -5.56 -3.13
C TYR A 311 4.85 -4.86 -1.82
N TYR A 312 3.56 -4.64 -1.64
CA TYR A 312 3.00 -3.89 -0.52
C TYR A 312 1.82 -4.64 0.17
N PRO A 313 1.98 -5.92 0.57
CA PRO A 313 0.93 -6.67 1.25
C PRO A 313 0.47 -6.01 2.55
N HIS A 314 1.30 -5.18 3.19
CA HIS A 314 0.90 -4.32 4.31
C HIS A 314 -0.16 -3.25 3.97
N PHE A 315 -0.56 -3.06 2.71
CA PHE A 315 -1.67 -2.16 2.35
C PHE A 315 -2.93 -2.92 1.88
N ILE A 316 -2.85 -4.25 1.78
CA ILE A 316 -3.95 -5.08 1.29
C ILE A 316 -4.46 -5.97 2.43
N LEU A 317 -5.68 -5.68 2.92
CA LEU A 317 -6.23 -6.35 4.10
C LEU A 317 -6.24 -7.87 4.01
N SER A 318 -6.63 -8.44 2.86
CA SER A 318 -6.66 -9.90 2.67
C SER A 318 -5.27 -10.54 2.83
N LEU A 319 -4.21 -9.88 2.34
CA LEU A 319 -2.83 -10.35 2.52
C LEU A 319 -2.38 -10.20 3.97
N LYS A 320 -2.73 -9.09 4.66
CA LYS A 320 -2.46 -8.92 6.10
C LYS A 320 -3.06 -10.05 6.92
N VAL A 321 -4.32 -10.43 6.65
CA VAL A 321 -5.01 -11.53 7.35
C VAL A 321 -4.28 -12.86 7.14
N VAL A 322 -3.82 -13.17 5.92
CA VAL A 322 -3.04 -14.39 5.65
C VAL A 322 -1.75 -14.42 6.48
N GLY A 323 -0.97 -13.33 6.48
CA GLY A 323 0.23 -13.22 7.30
C GLY A 323 -0.05 -13.36 8.81
N LEU A 324 -1.14 -12.74 9.28
CA LEU A 324 -1.58 -12.79 10.67
C LEU A 324 -1.94 -14.21 11.13
N ILE A 325 -2.57 -15.01 10.26
CA ILE A 325 -2.90 -16.42 10.55
C ILE A 325 -1.62 -17.24 10.75
N GLY A 326 -0.61 -17.04 9.89
CA GLY A 326 0.71 -17.65 10.05
C GLY A 326 1.36 -17.26 11.38
N LEU A 327 1.35 -15.96 11.71
CA LEU A 327 1.89 -15.43 12.96
C LEU A 327 1.18 -16.00 14.19
N ALA A 328 -0.16 -16.01 14.19
CA ALA A 328 -0.96 -16.53 15.29
C ALA A 328 -0.73 -18.03 15.50
N LEU A 329 -0.60 -18.81 14.42
CA LEU A 329 -0.26 -20.23 14.50
C LEU A 329 1.13 -20.44 15.14
N LEU A 330 2.14 -19.68 14.71
CA LEU A 330 3.49 -19.78 15.25
C LEU A 330 3.56 -19.36 16.72
N SER A 331 2.84 -18.31 17.11
CA SER A 331 2.74 -17.91 18.51
C SER A 331 2.17 -19.03 19.41
N ARG A 332 1.31 -19.91 18.90
CA ARG A 332 0.85 -21.10 19.66
C ARG A 332 1.93 -22.15 19.88
N LEU A 333 2.92 -22.20 19.00
CA LEU A 333 4.01 -23.18 19.02
C LEU A 333 5.29 -22.61 19.65
N ASP A 334 5.33 -21.30 19.94
CA ASP A 334 6.48 -20.62 20.51
C ASP A 334 6.67 -20.88 22.01
N LYS A 335 7.86 -20.52 22.51
CA LYS A 335 8.23 -20.60 23.92
C LYS A 335 7.37 -19.65 24.75
N ARG A 336 6.90 -20.16 25.90
CA ARG A 336 6.15 -19.40 26.90
C ARG A 336 7.12 -18.51 27.69
N VAL A 337 6.74 -17.25 27.87
CA VAL A 337 7.47 -16.24 28.65
C VAL A 337 6.75 -15.97 29.97
N TYR A 338 5.42 -15.95 29.94
CA TYR A 338 4.61 -15.69 31.12
C TYR A 338 3.30 -16.49 31.08
N GLN A 339 2.79 -16.85 32.26
CA GLN A 339 1.49 -17.50 32.42
C GLN A 339 0.73 -16.84 33.56
N GLY A 340 -0.46 -16.31 33.29
CA GLY A 340 -1.27 -15.63 34.28
C GLY A 340 -2.72 -15.45 33.85
N ARG A 341 -3.53 -14.83 34.69
CA ARG A 341 -4.90 -14.42 34.33
C ARG A 341 -4.86 -12.97 33.85
N ILE A 342 -5.43 -12.70 32.68
CA ILE A 342 -5.72 -11.33 32.24
C ILE A 342 -7.21 -11.10 32.49
N PRO A 343 -7.60 -10.05 33.21
CA PRO A 343 -9.00 -9.76 33.47
C PRO A 343 -9.71 -9.39 32.16
N PRO A 344 -10.95 -9.87 31.91
CA PRO A 344 -11.67 -9.64 30.65
C PRO A 344 -11.79 -8.17 30.27
N VAL A 345 -11.84 -7.26 31.25
CA VAL A 345 -11.94 -5.80 31.04
C VAL A 345 -10.78 -5.24 30.21
N VAL A 346 -9.55 -5.75 30.40
CA VAL A 346 -8.34 -5.31 29.66
C VAL A 346 -8.46 -5.62 28.16
N LEU A 347 -9.38 -6.50 27.80
CA LEU A 347 -9.56 -6.97 26.43
C LEU A 347 -10.84 -6.38 25.83
N ILE A 348 -11.92 -6.31 26.61
CA ILE A 348 -13.20 -5.73 26.17
C ILE A 348 -13.08 -4.22 25.94
N ALA A 349 -12.37 -3.48 26.79
CA ALA A 349 -12.25 -2.02 26.67
C ALA A 349 -11.66 -1.56 25.31
N PRO A 350 -10.56 -2.15 24.79
CA PRO A 350 -10.08 -1.88 23.44
C PRO A 350 -11.11 -2.20 22.35
N ALA A 351 -11.86 -3.29 22.46
CA ALA A 351 -12.86 -3.67 21.46
C ALA A 351 -14.02 -2.67 21.37
N ILE A 352 -14.50 -2.18 22.53
CA ILE A 352 -15.50 -1.10 22.59
C ILE A 352 -14.92 0.19 22.03
N GLY A 353 -13.67 0.54 22.40
CA GLY A 353 -12.96 1.69 21.87
C GLY A 353 -12.85 1.66 20.33
N ILE A 354 -12.56 0.49 19.75
CA ILE A 354 -12.52 0.28 18.29
C ILE A 354 -13.89 0.54 17.66
N ILE A 355 -14.98 0.03 18.23
CA ILE A 355 -16.34 0.27 17.69
C ILE A 355 -16.68 1.76 17.72
N ILE A 356 -16.42 2.43 18.85
CA ILE A 356 -16.64 3.88 19.00
C ILE A 356 -15.79 4.65 17.98
N TRP A 357 -14.56 4.21 17.70
CA TRP A 357 -13.66 4.83 16.72
C TRP A 357 -14.09 4.59 15.27
N ILE A 358 -14.73 3.47 14.96
CA ILE A 358 -15.12 3.10 13.59
C ILE A 358 -16.34 3.89 13.11
N LEU A 359 -17.34 4.11 13.97
CA LEU A 359 -18.62 4.71 13.57
C LEU A 359 -18.45 6.10 12.91
N PRO A 360 -17.67 7.05 13.47
CA PRO A 360 -17.43 8.33 12.82
C PRO A 360 -16.72 8.15 11.48
N LEU A 361 -15.75 7.23 11.39
CA LEU A 361 -14.97 7.02 10.18
C LEU A 361 -15.85 6.45 9.06
N GLN A 362 -16.74 5.49 9.35
CA GLN A 362 -17.75 5.00 8.41
C GLN A 362 -18.64 6.13 7.88
N TYR A 363 -19.12 7.00 8.77
CA TYR A 363 -19.90 8.17 8.39
C TYR A 363 -19.11 9.07 7.42
N GLY A 364 -17.84 9.35 7.74
CA GLY A 364 -16.94 10.12 6.89
C GLY A 364 -16.77 9.51 5.49
N TYR A 365 -16.45 8.21 5.41
CA TYR A 365 -16.27 7.50 4.13
C TYR A 365 -17.58 7.36 3.35
N TYR A 366 -18.73 7.22 4.01
CA TYR A 366 -20.03 7.17 3.36
C TYR A 366 -20.34 8.49 2.64
N TYR A 367 -20.19 9.62 3.33
CA TYR A 367 -20.42 10.93 2.73
C TYR A 367 -19.36 11.32 1.72
N TRP A 368 -18.10 10.92 1.93
CA TRP A 368 -17.07 11.10 0.92
C TRP A 368 -17.38 10.31 -0.36
N GLY A 369 -17.81 9.05 -0.24
CA GLY A 369 -18.26 8.27 -1.40
C GLY A 369 -19.40 8.94 -2.16
N LYS A 370 -20.38 9.53 -1.45
CA LYS A 370 -21.43 10.35 -2.09
C LYS A 370 -20.88 11.60 -2.77
N ALA A 371 -19.91 12.27 -2.15
CA ALA A 371 -19.25 13.43 -2.74
C ALA A 371 -18.54 13.07 -4.05
N GLN A 372 -17.86 11.92 -4.10
CA GLN A 372 -17.20 11.40 -5.30
C GLN A 372 -18.20 11.05 -6.41
N VAL A 373 -19.32 10.41 -6.07
CA VAL A 373 -20.39 10.12 -7.06
C VAL A 373 -20.95 11.41 -7.64
N ALA A 374 -21.29 12.38 -6.78
CA ALA A 374 -21.80 13.68 -7.22
C ALA A 374 -20.77 14.44 -8.08
N PHE A 375 -19.48 14.39 -7.74
CA PHE A 375 -18.39 14.96 -8.53
C PHE A 375 -18.31 14.34 -9.93
N ARG A 376 -18.34 13.00 -10.03
CA ARG A 376 -18.34 12.30 -11.33
C ARG A 376 -19.56 12.62 -12.19
N GLN A 377 -20.68 12.96 -11.57
CA GLN A 377 -21.90 13.42 -12.24
C GLN A 377 -21.91 14.94 -12.53
N LEU A 378 -20.78 15.63 -12.31
CA LEU A 378 -20.63 17.09 -12.45
C LEU A 378 -21.57 17.92 -11.55
N GLN A 379 -22.14 17.32 -10.51
CA GLN A 379 -22.99 17.99 -9.53
C GLN A 379 -22.12 18.59 -8.41
N ILE A 380 -21.30 19.60 -8.75
CA ILE A 380 -20.21 20.06 -7.87
C ILE A 380 -20.73 20.64 -6.54
N HIS A 381 -21.80 21.43 -6.54
CA HIS A 381 -22.38 21.96 -5.29
C HIS A 381 -22.85 20.84 -4.34
N ARG A 382 -23.49 19.78 -4.88
CA ARG A 382 -23.88 18.59 -4.09
C ARG A 382 -22.67 17.82 -3.59
N SER A 383 -21.61 17.72 -4.41
CA SER A 383 -20.33 17.13 -3.97
C SER A 383 -19.78 17.87 -2.75
N LEU A 384 -19.78 19.21 -2.78
CA LEU A 384 -19.34 20.05 -1.66
C LEU A 384 -20.23 19.91 -0.43
N ASP A 385 -21.55 19.82 -0.58
CA ASP A 385 -22.46 19.58 0.55
C ASP A 385 -22.18 18.25 1.25
N TYR A 386 -21.91 17.19 0.49
CA TYR A 386 -21.50 15.91 1.04
C TYR A 386 -20.10 15.96 1.65
N ALA A 387 -19.15 16.68 1.03
CA ALA A 387 -17.82 16.88 1.59
C ALA A 387 -17.87 17.62 2.94
N ARG A 388 -18.74 18.64 3.08
CA ARG A 388 -18.97 19.32 4.37
C ARG A 388 -19.45 18.37 5.47
N LYS A 389 -20.29 17.39 5.13
CA LYS A 389 -20.73 16.34 6.08
C LYS A 389 -19.59 15.39 6.45
N ALA A 390 -18.74 15.00 5.49
CA ALA A 390 -17.60 14.14 5.77
C ALA A 390 -16.47 14.85 6.54
N ARG A 391 -16.33 16.17 6.37
CA ARG A 391 -15.23 16.99 6.88
C ARG A 391 -14.90 16.78 8.36
N PRO A 392 -15.84 16.75 9.33
CA PRO A 392 -15.51 16.67 10.75
C PRO A 392 -14.61 15.49 11.11
N VAL A 393 -14.74 14.37 10.40
CA VAL A 393 -13.97 13.14 10.64
C VAL A 393 -12.83 12.98 9.63
N MET A 394 -12.97 13.51 8.41
CA MET A 394 -12.01 13.32 7.32
C MET A 394 -10.93 14.41 7.23
N LYS A 395 -10.80 15.31 8.23
CA LYS A 395 -9.83 16.43 8.23
C LYS A 395 -8.36 16.03 8.08
N GLN A 396 -8.04 14.75 8.32
CA GLN A 396 -6.67 14.23 8.26
C GLN A 396 -6.47 13.24 7.10
N ASN A 397 -7.45 13.13 6.19
CA ASN A 397 -7.37 12.30 5.00
C ASN A 397 -6.95 13.16 3.81
N GLY A 398 -5.70 12.97 3.36
CA GLY A 398 -5.12 13.79 2.28
C GLY A 398 -5.85 13.66 0.94
N GLU A 399 -6.37 12.47 0.60
CA GLU A 399 -7.13 12.24 -0.63
C GLU A 399 -8.46 13.00 -0.61
N PHE A 400 -9.22 12.86 0.48
CA PHE A 400 -10.47 13.61 0.69
C PHE A 400 -10.26 15.12 0.59
N LEU A 401 -9.19 15.64 1.23
CA LEU A 401 -8.85 17.06 1.19
C LEU A 401 -8.49 17.52 -0.22
N SER A 402 -7.65 16.76 -0.94
CA SER A 402 -7.25 17.09 -2.31
C SER A 402 -8.45 17.09 -3.27
N GLU A 403 -9.30 16.07 -3.19
CA GLU A 403 -10.51 15.99 -4.02
C GLU A 403 -11.49 17.12 -3.71
N THR A 404 -11.70 17.43 -2.44
CA THR A 404 -12.57 18.55 -2.03
C THR A 404 -12.01 19.89 -2.52
N GLY A 405 -10.69 20.07 -2.45
CA GLY A 405 -10.03 21.25 -3.02
C GLY A 405 -10.29 21.39 -4.52
N LYS A 406 -10.23 20.30 -5.29
CA LYS A 406 -10.60 20.32 -6.73
C LYS A 406 -12.04 20.73 -6.95
N SER A 407 -12.97 20.24 -6.12
CA SER A 407 -14.38 20.66 -6.21
C SER A 407 -14.55 22.17 -5.98
N TYR A 408 -13.79 22.76 -5.05
CA TYR A 408 -13.80 24.22 -4.83
C TYR A 408 -13.18 25.01 -6.00
N MET A 409 -12.13 24.48 -6.64
CA MET A 409 -11.59 25.09 -7.87
C MET A 409 -12.63 25.15 -9.00
N LEU A 410 -13.46 24.12 -9.15
CA LEU A 410 -14.49 24.08 -10.19
C LEU A 410 -15.65 25.06 -9.98
N VAL A 411 -15.84 25.57 -8.76
CA VAL A 411 -16.81 26.63 -8.45
C VAL A 411 -16.13 27.99 -8.19
N ASP A 412 -14.88 28.13 -8.62
CA ASP A 412 -14.08 29.35 -8.53
C ASP A 412 -13.89 29.90 -7.10
N SER A 413 -13.99 29.04 -6.09
CA SER A 413 -13.75 29.39 -4.68
C SER A 413 -12.29 29.09 -4.33
N LEU A 414 -11.39 29.96 -4.78
CA LEU A 414 -9.94 29.71 -4.78
C LEU A 414 -9.32 29.69 -3.38
N ASP A 415 -9.81 30.50 -2.44
CA ASP A 415 -9.29 30.54 -1.08
C ASP A 415 -9.57 29.23 -0.32
N GLU A 416 -10.80 28.72 -0.43
CA GLU A 416 -11.15 27.41 0.10
C GLU A 416 -10.35 26.31 -0.60
N ALA A 417 -10.24 26.35 -1.92
CA ALA A 417 -9.45 25.37 -2.66
C ALA A 417 -7.99 25.33 -2.17
N ALA A 418 -7.36 26.49 -1.99
CA ALA A 418 -5.99 26.61 -1.50
C ALA A 418 -5.85 26.04 -0.09
N GLU A 419 -6.81 26.34 0.80
CA GLU A 419 -6.81 25.84 2.17
C GLU A 419 -6.92 24.32 2.24
N TYR A 420 -7.85 23.71 1.50
CA TYR A 420 -7.97 22.25 1.42
C TYR A 420 -6.72 21.59 0.84
N MET A 421 -6.10 22.19 -0.19
CA MET A 421 -4.88 21.66 -0.81
C MET A 421 -3.67 21.76 0.14
N ARG A 422 -3.50 22.87 0.86
CA ARG A 422 -2.43 23.02 1.87
C ARG A 422 -2.61 22.05 3.03
N GLN A 423 -3.84 21.86 3.50
CA GLN A 423 -4.13 20.83 4.51
C GLN A 423 -3.82 19.43 3.97
N SER A 424 -4.11 19.16 2.69
CA SER A 424 -3.79 17.88 2.04
C SER A 424 -2.30 17.58 2.12
N GLN A 425 -1.41 18.55 1.84
CA GLN A 425 0.06 18.37 1.87
C GLN A 425 0.60 17.78 3.19
N ALA A 426 -0.09 17.98 4.32
CA ALA A 426 0.32 17.42 5.61
C ALA A 426 0.08 15.89 5.72
N TYR A 427 -0.77 15.33 4.86
CA TYR A 427 -1.26 13.94 4.90
C TYR A 427 -1.08 13.19 3.59
N LEU A 428 -1.00 13.92 2.47
CA LEU A 428 -0.67 13.43 1.14
C LEU A 428 -0.02 14.59 0.38
N ASN A 429 1.16 14.40 -0.20
CA ASN A 429 1.70 15.38 -1.15
C ASN A 429 2.14 14.70 -2.43
N ASN A 430 1.84 15.32 -3.57
CA ASN A 430 2.16 14.81 -4.89
C ASN A 430 2.13 15.94 -5.93
N THR A 431 2.49 15.63 -7.18
CA THR A 431 2.52 16.65 -8.23
C THR A 431 1.18 17.31 -8.48
N VAL A 432 0.07 16.58 -8.32
CA VAL A 432 -1.28 17.13 -8.57
C VAL A 432 -1.62 18.22 -7.56
N ILE A 433 -1.28 18.02 -6.27
CA ILE A 433 -1.52 19.01 -5.22
C ILE A 433 -0.65 20.25 -5.47
N GLU A 434 0.65 20.06 -5.74
CA GLU A 434 1.55 21.17 -6.04
C GLU A 434 1.14 21.94 -7.30
N THR A 435 0.77 21.26 -8.39
CA THR A 435 0.29 21.96 -9.60
C THR A 435 -1.01 22.70 -9.36
N ASN A 436 -1.94 22.16 -8.57
CA ASN A 436 -3.19 22.86 -8.27
C ASN A 436 -2.95 24.09 -7.39
N LEU A 437 -2.06 24.02 -6.40
CA LEU A 437 -1.65 25.19 -5.62
C LEU A 437 -1.00 26.25 -6.52
N GLY A 438 -0.17 25.83 -7.47
CA GLY A 438 0.42 26.74 -8.46
C GLY A 438 -0.62 27.40 -9.37
N ILE A 439 -1.64 26.65 -9.82
CA ILE A 439 -2.76 27.19 -10.63
C ILE A 439 -3.53 28.24 -9.83
N ILE A 440 -3.85 27.95 -8.56
CA ILE A 440 -4.55 28.89 -7.69
C ILE A 440 -3.72 30.16 -7.47
N SER A 441 -2.43 30.03 -7.18
CA SER A 441 -1.52 31.19 -7.05
C SER A 441 -1.43 32.00 -8.35
N LEU A 442 -1.39 31.34 -9.51
CA LEU A 442 -1.36 32.00 -10.82
C LEU A 442 -2.65 32.79 -11.08
N GLN A 443 -3.82 32.22 -10.76
CA GLN A 443 -5.11 32.93 -10.87
C GLN A 443 -5.18 34.15 -9.96
N ASN A 444 -4.57 34.07 -8.77
CA ASN A 444 -4.41 35.18 -7.84
C ASN A 444 -3.27 36.16 -8.20
N LYS A 445 -2.63 36.01 -9.37
CA LYS A 445 -1.49 36.83 -9.85
C LYS A 445 -0.25 36.78 -8.93
N GLN A 446 -0.14 35.74 -8.09
CA GLN A 446 1.01 35.49 -7.23
C GLN A 446 2.05 34.66 -8.00
N PHE A 447 2.70 35.29 -8.99
CA PHE A 447 3.59 34.59 -9.92
C PHE A 447 4.75 33.85 -9.25
N ALA A 448 5.37 34.45 -8.22
CA ALA A 448 6.49 33.82 -7.49
C ALA A 448 6.07 32.55 -6.73
N ASP A 449 4.89 32.55 -6.11
CA ASP A 449 4.36 31.38 -5.42
C ASP A 449 3.94 30.28 -6.40
N ALA A 450 3.35 30.66 -7.53
CA ALA A 450 3.04 29.74 -8.62
C ALA A 450 4.31 29.06 -9.16
N GLU A 451 5.37 29.82 -9.42
CA GLU A 451 6.66 29.30 -9.88
C GLU A 451 7.23 28.28 -8.89
N LYS A 452 7.18 28.59 -7.60
CA LYS A 452 7.68 27.73 -6.53
C LYS A 452 6.93 26.39 -6.49
N HIS A 453 5.61 26.43 -6.60
CA HIS A 453 4.78 25.22 -6.61
C HIS A 453 5.01 24.37 -7.87
N TYR A 454 5.07 24.98 -9.05
CA TYR A 454 5.37 24.25 -10.29
C TYR A 454 6.78 23.65 -10.30
N LYS A 455 7.79 24.37 -9.80
CA LYS A 455 9.15 23.83 -9.65
C LYS A 455 9.20 22.65 -8.68
N ARG A 456 8.45 22.69 -7.57
CA ARG A 456 8.32 21.53 -6.66
C ARG A 456 7.71 20.33 -7.37
N ALA A 457 6.62 20.52 -8.10
CA ALA A 457 6.00 19.46 -8.89
C ALA A 457 6.97 18.89 -9.94
N LEU A 458 7.76 19.77 -10.58
CA LEU A 458 8.72 19.37 -11.60
C LEU A 458 9.85 18.53 -10.99
N TRP A 459 10.36 18.90 -9.82
CA TRP A 459 11.41 18.12 -9.14
C TRP A 459 10.87 16.79 -8.62
N MET A 460 9.62 16.75 -8.18
CA MET A 460 8.96 15.51 -7.80
C MET A 460 8.90 14.50 -8.94
N VAL A 461 8.48 14.93 -10.14
CA VAL A 461 8.33 14.06 -11.31
C VAL A 461 8.75 14.80 -12.58
N PRO A 462 10.05 14.83 -12.92
CA PRO A 462 10.56 15.68 -13.99
C PRO A 462 10.14 15.23 -15.39
N ASN A 463 9.68 14.00 -15.59
CA ASN A 463 9.21 13.53 -16.90
C ASN A 463 7.81 14.06 -17.31
N ARG A 464 7.09 14.77 -16.44
CA ARG A 464 5.72 15.24 -16.73
C ARG A 464 5.74 16.48 -17.62
N PHE A 465 5.18 16.36 -18.83
CA PHE A 465 4.99 17.49 -19.76
C PHE A 465 4.06 18.56 -19.20
N PHE A 466 3.00 18.16 -18.49
CA PHE A 466 2.00 19.10 -17.97
C PHE A 466 2.60 20.15 -17.03
N THR A 467 3.57 19.79 -16.19
CA THR A 467 4.21 20.74 -15.28
C THR A 467 5.11 21.74 -16.02
N GLU A 468 5.78 21.31 -17.10
CA GLU A 468 6.54 22.24 -17.96
C GLU A 468 5.62 23.21 -18.69
N TYR A 469 4.49 22.70 -19.19
CA TYR A 469 3.47 23.54 -19.82
C TYR A 469 2.93 24.60 -18.86
N LEU A 470 2.65 24.26 -17.60
CA LEU A 470 2.22 25.21 -16.58
C LEU A 470 3.29 26.27 -16.27
N LEU A 471 4.58 25.92 -16.32
CA LEU A 471 5.68 26.88 -16.21
C LEU A 471 5.77 27.80 -17.44
N LEU A 472 5.57 27.27 -18.65
CA LEU A 472 5.47 28.09 -19.86
C LEU A 472 4.33 29.10 -19.74
N GLU A 473 3.12 28.64 -19.41
CA GLU A 473 1.94 29.50 -19.24
C GLU A 473 2.16 30.58 -18.17
N LEU A 474 2.79 30.20 -17.04
CA LEU A 474 3.17 31.13 -15.98
C LEU A 474 4.06 32.25 -16.52
N TYR A 475 5.15 31.92 -17.20
CA TYR A 475 6.12 32.92 -17.67
C TYR A 475 5.55 33.78 -18.80
N THR A 476 4.70 33.22 -19.67
CA THR A 476 3.95 34.00 -20.66
C THR A 476 3.04 35.03 -19.98
N LYS A 477 2.30 34.62 -18.94
CA LYS A 477 1.40 35.53 -18.18
C LYS A 477 2.16 36.56 -17.33
N ALA A 478 3.37 36.23 -16.89
CA ALA A 478 4.24 37.13 -16.14
C ALA A 478 5.08 38.06 -17.04
N HIS A 479 4.97 37.94 -18.38
CA HIS A 479 5.79 38.65 -19.36
C HIS A 479 7.30 38.41 -19.18
N GLU A 480 7.68 37.20 -18.77
CA GLU A 480 9.07 36.77 -18.62
C GLU A 480 9.54 35.97 -19.86
N ASP A 481 9.56 36.64 -21.02
CA ASP A 481 9.73 36.00 -22.33
C ASP A 481 10.96 35.10 -22.43
N ARG A 482 12.09 35.51 -21.84
CA ARG A 482 13.31 34.68 -21.81
C ARG A 482 13.08 33.32 -21.15
N LYS A 483 12.39 33.29 -20.00
CA LYS A 483 12.09 32.03 -19.29
C LYS A 483 11.01 31.23 -20.02
N ALA A 484 10.03 31.90 -20.63
CA ALA A 484 9.02 31.26 -21.44
C ALA A 484 9.63 30.55 -22.65
N CYS A 485 10.53 31.21 -23.39
CA CYS A 485 11.27 30.63 -24.51
C CYS A 485 12.14 29.44 -24.09
N GLU A 486 12.80 29.53 -22.93
CA GLU A 486 13.54 28.39 -22.36
C GLU A 486 12.61 27.19 -22.11
N ARG A 487 11.44 27.41 -21.51
CA ARG A 487 10.47 26.33 -21.25
C ARG A 487 9.89 25.74 -22.52
N ALA A 488 9.54 26.58 -23.49
CA ALA A 488 9.06 26.11 -24.79
C ALA A 488 10.11 25.22 -25.46
N ARG A 489 11.39 25.63 -25.47
CA ARG A 489 12.48 24.82 -26.00
C ARG A 489 12.64 23.49 -25.25
N ILE A 490 12.55 23.50 -23.91
CA ILE A 490 12.60 22.28 -23.10
C ILE A 490 11.48 21.32 -23.51
N ILE A 491 10.24 21.80 -23.62
CA ILE A 491 9.08 20.97 -24.02
C ILE A 491 9.30 20.32 -25.39
N LEU A 492 9.80 21.08 -26.37
CA LEU A 492 10.02 20.59 -27.74
C LEU A 492 11.10 19.50 -27.83
N HIS A 493 12.09 19.51 -26.94
CA HIS A 493 13.21 18.55 -26.95
C HIS A 493 13.11 17.48 -25.87
N LYS A 494 12.01 17.44 -25.10
CA LYS A 494 11.83 16.49 -24.02
C LYS A 494 11.42 15.12 -24.55
N ASP A 495 12.03 14.07 -24.01
CA ASP A 495 11.68 12.71 -24.37
C ASP A 495 10.26 12.34 -23.90
N MET A 496 9.45 11.81 -24.81
CA MET A 496 8.08 11.38 -24.53
C MET A 496 8.05 9.95 -23.97
N LYS A 497 7.85 9.83 -22.64
CA LYS A 497 7.64 8.52 -21.99
C LYS A 497 6.30 7.88 -22.36
N VAL A 498 5.24 8.67 -22.45
CA VAL A 498 3.87 8.21 -22.77
C VAL A 498 3.30 9.09 -23.87
N TYR A 499 3.05 8.49 -25.03
CA TYR A 499 2.35 9.16 -26.12
C TYR A 499 0.87 9.30 -25.77
N SER A 500 0.37 10.54 -25.76
CA SER A 500 -1.05 10.84 -25.55
C SER A 500 -1.47 12.08 -26.35
N SER A 501 -2.78 12.26 -26.57
CA SER A 501 -3.32 13.50 -27.17
C SER A 501 -2.90 14.73 -26.37
N ALA A 502 -3.03 14.69 -25.04
CA ALA A 502 -2.66 15.79 -24.17
C ALA A 502 -1.18 16.19 -24.29
N VAL A 503 -0.27 15.22 -24.42
CA VAL A 503 1.16 15.52 -24.65
C VAL A 503 1.38 16.19 -26.01
N ARG A 504 0.68 15.74 -27.06
CA ARG A 504 0.76 16.40 -28.38
C ARG A 504 0.26 17.83 -28.33
N GLU A 505 -0.88 18.08 -27.71
CA GLU A 505 -1.43 19.43 -27.53
C GLU A 505 -0.46 20.36 -26.78
N ILE A 506 0.21 19.86 -25.74
CA ILE A 506 1.25 20.61 -25.02
C ILE A 506 2.43 20.95 -25.94
N VAL A 507 2.91 19.98 -26.73
CA VAL A 507 4.04 20.17 -27.65
C VAL A 507 3.67 21.17 -28.76
N ASP A 508 2.47 21.06 -29.33
CA ASP A 508 1.97 21.97 -30.35
C ASP A 508 1.81 23.40 -29.81
N SER A 509 1.30 23.54 -28.59
CA SER A 509 1.20 24.84 -27.91
C SER A 509 2.58 25.47 -27.68
N ALA A 510 3.55 24.69 -27.19
CA ALA A 510 4.93 25.16 -27.00
C ALA A 510 5.60 25.53 -28.33
N LYS A 511 5.35 24.76 -29.40
CA LYS A 511 5.85 25.06 -30.74
C LYS A 511 5.31 26.39 -31.26
N ASN A 512 3.99 26.58 -31.16
CA ASN A 512 3.35 27.82 -31.59
C ASN A 512 3.93 29.03 -30.84
N TYR A 513 4.13 28.93 -29.52
CA TYR A 513 4.76 30.00 -28.75
C TYR A 513 6.20 30.27 -29.22
N TYR A 514 7.01 29.22 -29.35
CA TYR A 514 8.42 29.32 -29.77
C TYR A 514 8.58 29.96 -31.14
N ASP A 515 7.81 29.51 -32.13
CA ASP A 515 7.90 29.97 -33.51
C ASP A 515 7.52 31.46 -33.66
N HIS A 516 6.64 31.99 -32.81
CA HIS A 516 6.20 33.39 -32.87
C HIS A 516 7.00 34.35 -31.99
N HIS A 517 7.59 33.89 -30.88
CA HIS A 517 8.17 34.77 -29.84
C HIS A 517 9.65 34.52 -29.55
N CYS A 518 10.23 33.40 -29.99
CA CYS A 518 11.57 32.97 -29.59
C CYS A 518 12.53 32.73 -30.76
N SER A 519 12.01 32.68 -31.99
CA SER A 519 12.74 32.40 -33.23
C SER A 519 13.30 33.66 -33.90
N GLN A 520 13.01 34.84 -33.33
CA GLN A 520 13.56 36.15 -33.70
C GLN A 520 14.66 36.54 -32.70
#